data_AF-A0A8J6LJY8-F1
#
_entry.id   AF-A0A8J6LJY8-F1
#
_cell.length_a   1.000
_cell.length_b   1.000
_cell.length_c   1.000
_cell.angle_alpha   90.00
_cell.angle_beta   90.00
_cell.angle_gamma   90.00
#
_symmetry.space_group_name_H-M   'P 1'
#
loop_
_entity.id
_entity.type
_entity.pdbx_description
1 polymer ?
#
loop_
_entity_poly.entity_id
_entity_poly.type
_entity_poly.pdbx_seq_one_letter_code
_entity_poly.pdbx_strand_id
1 'polypeptide(L)'
;MQLVANYDLNSLRELWGHLDAHMFGKLESHFIPGVKKLENAVLKLYLVNCAVNNKTDKVMEFFLRMTPELQNQNEWKDWFVFPYIKNHEENPAFSLFFTKQWQDTLLVSLHNFLATIFQYMPTPTLMHFEEDANKINKLEQRNESLRNRLALLIDRGPEANVTPCPVEPPPHLLDDFYIIAQETNIVDSQAKSLKSLIRNMGTSSSPVLGRKESSGAKKRLNSTSRSAKSSHFYDA
;
A
#
# COMPACT_ATOMS: atom_id res chain seq x y z
N MET A 1 1.73 23.77 8.61
CA MET A 1 1.24 25.18 8.64
C MET A 1 2.02 26.05 9.62
N GLN A 2 2.25 25.62 10.85
CA GLN A 2 2.99 26.41 11.84
C GLN A 2 4.42 26.79 11.39
N LEU A 3 5.14 25.90 10.70
CA LEU A 3 6.47 26.18 10.16
C LEU A 3 6.47 27.28 9.07
N VAL A 4 5.45 27.26 8.20
CA VAL A 4 5.25 28.29 7.17
C VAL A 4 4.90 29.63 7.82
N ALA A 5 4.02 29.61 8.82
CA ALA A 5 3.64 30.80 9.58
C ALA A 5 4.80 31.40 10.39
N ASN A 6 5.73 30.56 10.85
CA ASN A 6 6.92 30.96 11.61
C ASN A 6 8.12 31.35 10.73
N TYR A 7 8.00 31.26 9.40
CA TYR A 7 9.08 31.55 8.45
C TYR A 7 10.34 30.69 8.69
N ASP A 8 10.14 29.43 9.09
CA ASP A 8 11.23 28.49 9.31
C ASP A 8 11.41 27.57 8.11
N LEU A 9 12.26 28.01 7.17
CA LEU A 9 12.60 27.24 5.97
C LEU A 9 13.35 25.94 6.30
N ASN A 10 14.24 25.97 7.30
CA ASN A 10 15.08 24.81 7.60
C ASN A 10 14.23 23.66 8.15
N SER A 11 13.41 23.95 9.16
CA SER A 11 12.50 22.96 9.73
C SER A 11 11.51 22.44 8.68
N LEU A 12 11.04 23.29 7.75
CA LEU A 12 10.17 22.86 6.66
C LEU A 12 10.88 21.85 5.72
N ARG A 13 12.13 22.13 5.35
CA ARG A 13 12.94 21.24 4.50
C ARG A 13 13.30 19.95 5.21
N GLU A 14 13.69 20.01 6.48
CA GLU A 14 13.99 18.84 7.29
C GLU A 14 12.77 17.94 7.44
N LEU A 15 11.59 18.52 7.70
CA LEU A 15 10.35 17.77 7.77
C LEU A 15 10.04 17.09 6.42
N TRP A 16 10.14 17.83 5.32
CA TRP A 16 9.90 17.27 3.99
C TRP A 16 10.89 16.16 3.66
N GLY A 17 12.18 16.37 3.92
CA GLY A 17 13.24 15.36 3.72
C GLY A 17 13.05 14.13 4.61
N HIS A 18 12.53 14.29 5.82
CA HIS A 18 12.15 13.18 6.69
C HIS A 18 11.00 12.36 6.11
N LEU A 19 9.96 13.04 5.61
CA LEU A 19 8.85 12.37 4.91
C LEU A 19 9.37 11.67 3.65
N ASP A 20 10.26 12.30 2.89
CA ASP A 20 10.83 11.72 1.69
C ASP A 20 11.62 10.44 1.99
N ALA A 21 12.53 10.49 2.96
CA ALA A 21 13.38 9.36 3.32
C ALA A 21 12.60 8.16 3.90
N HIS A 22 11.57 8.41 4.71
CA HIS A 22 10.87 7.35 5.45
C HIS A 22 9.55 6.89 4.82
N MET A 23 8.92 7.76 4.02
CA MET A 23 7.58 7.58 3.49
C MET A 23 7.59 7.58 1.96
N PHE A 24 8.03 8.67 1.33
CA PHE A 24 7.87 8.86 -0.10
C PHE A 24 8.84 8.00 -0.92
N GLY A 25 10.03 7.72 -0.40
CA GLY A 25 11.00 6.80 -1.02
C GLY A 25 10.52 5.35 -1.09
N LYS A 26 9.46 4.99 -0.36
CA LYS A 26 8.81 3.66 -0.43
C LYS A 26 7.63 3.62 -1.41
N LEU A 27 7.23 4.77 -1.97
CA LEU A 27 6.12 4.82 -2.91
C LEU A 27 6.54 4.28 -4.27
N GLU A 28 5.56 3.76 -5.01
CA GLU A 28 5.76 3.41 -6.41
C GLU A 28 6.17 4.65 -7.23
N SER A 29 6.99 4.42 -8.25
CA SER A 29 7.59 5.47 -9.07
C SER A 29 6.57 6.43 -9.71
N HIS A 30 5.35 5.97 -9.95
CA HIS A 30 4.29 6.77 -10.55
C HIS A 30 3.75 7.87 -9.61
N PHE A 31 3.99 7.79 -8.29
CA PHE A 31 3.63 8.83 -7.33
C PHE A 31 4.69 9.92 -7.19
N ILE A 32 5.94 9.67 -7.60
CA ILE A 32 7.08 10.60 -7.46
C ILE A 32 6.80 11.97 -8.10
N PRO A 33 6.19 12.06 -9.30
CA PRO A 33 5.82 13.36 -9.86
C PRO A 33 4.81 14.13 -9.00
N GLY A 34 3.89 13.41 -8.34
CA GLY A 34 2.91 13.99 -7.42
C GLY A 34 3.55 14.54 -6.15
N VAL A 35 4.49 13.79 -5.56
CA VAL A 35 5.29 14.23 -4.41
C VAL A 35 6.03 15.52 -4.74
N LYS A 36 6.76 15.56 -5.85
CA LYS A 36 7.50 16.75 -6.28
C LYS A 36 6.58 17.95 -6.52
N LYS A 37 5.41 17.74 -7.13
CA LYS A 37 4.44 18.80 -7.34
C LYS A 37 3.92 19.37 -6.01
N LEU A 38 3.69 18.53 -5.01
CA LEU A 38 3.30 18.96 -3.67
C LEU A 38 4.44 19.70 -2.96
N GLU A 39 5.67 19.19 -3.05
CA GLU A 39 6.86 19.86 -2.49
C GLU A 39 7.00 21.29 -3.03
N ASN A 40 6.98 21.42 -4.35
CA ASN A 40 7.08 22.71 -5.03
C ASN A 40 5.93 23.64 -4.64
N ALA A 41 4.71 23.12 -4.52
CA ALA A 41 3.58 23.91 -4.08
C ALA A 41 3.72 24.38 -2.62
N VAL A 42 4.27 23.55 -1.72
CA VAL A 42 4.54 23.91 -0.32
C VAL A 42 5.62 24.98 -0.23
N LEU A 43 6.70 24.88 -1.01
CA LEU A 43 7.74 25.92 -1.08
C LEU A 43 7.22 27.23 -1.65
N LYS A 44 6.35 27.17 -2.67
CA LYS A 44 5.67 28.36 -3.22
C LYS A 44 4.72 28.99 -2.20
N LEU A 45 3.99 28.18 -1.43
CA LEU A 45 3.15 28.66 -0.32
C LEU A 45 4.00 29.37 0.75
N TYR A 46 5.18 28.84 1.07
CA TYR A 46 6.12 29.50 1.98
C TYR A 46 6.52 30.89 1.48
N LEU A 47 6.90 31.01 0.21
CA LEU A 47 7.27 32.30 -0.40
C LEU A 47 6.12 33.30 -0.40
N VAL A 48 4.92 32.86 -0.80
CA VAL A 48 3.71 33.69 -0.77
C VAL A 48 3.43 34.17 0.65
N ASN A 49 3.53 33.29 1.65
CA ASN A 49 3.32 33.68 3.05
C ASN A 49 4.35 34.71 3.52
N CYS A 50 5.63 34.58 3.12
CA CYS A 50 6.65 35.59 3.40
C CYS A 50 6.32 36.93 2.75
N ALA A 51 5.91 36.92 1.48
CA ALA A 51 5.57 38.11 0.72
C ALA A 51 4.36 38.86 1.30
N VAL A 52 3.26 38.16 1.60
CA VAL A 52 2.04 38.75 2.20
C VAL A 52 2.34 39.43 3.54
N ASN A 53 3.29 38.90 4.31
CA ASN A 53 3.67 39.43 5.61
C ASN A 53 4.89 40.38 5.57
N ASN A 54 5.27 40.85 4.38
CA ASN A 54 6.40 41.78 4.16
C ASN A 54 7.74 41.27 4.73
N LYS A 55 7.95 39.95 4.75
CA LYS A 55 9.21 39.30 5.16
C LYS A 55 10.14 39.11 3.97
N THR A 56 10.59 40.23 3.38
CA THR A 56 11.46 40.23 2.20
C THR A 56 12.85 39.64 2.49
N ASP A 57 13.33 39.77 3.73
CA ASP A 57 14.53 39.11 4.24
C ASP A 57 14.44 37.58 4.10
N LYS A 58 13.29 37.01 4.45
CA LYS A 58 13.01 35.56 4.35
C LYS A 58 12.84 35.08 2.92
N VAL A 59 12.28 35.92 2.05
CA VAL A 59 12.24 35.66 0.60
C VAL A 59 13.66 35.60 0.04
N MET A 60 14.52 36.57 0.39
CA MET A 60 15.92 36.56 -0.05
C MET A 60 16.68 35.35 0.51
N GLU A 61 16.51 35.03 1.80
CA GLU A 61 17.09 33.84 2.44
C GLU A 61 16.69 32.56 1.71
N PHE A 62 15.42 32.44 1.32
CA PHE A 62 14.93 31.30 0.56
C PHE A 62 15.70 31.12 -0.74
N PHE A 63 15.80 32.15 -1.59
CA PHE A 63 16.47 32.01 -2.87
C PHE A 63 17.97 31.81 -2.71
N LEU A 64 18.62 32.44 -1.71
CA LEU A 64 20.03 32.19 -1.43
C LEU A 64 20.32 30.72 -1.10
N ARG A 65 19.43 30.06 -0.33
CA ARG A 65 19.61 28.66 0.06
C ARG A 65 19.12 27.67 -0.99
N MET A 66 18.00 27.95 -1.65
CA MET A 66 17.31 26.99 -2.51
C MET A 66 17.76 27.04 -3.97
N THR A 67 18.38 28.14 -4.43
CA THR A 67 18.80 28.27 -5.85
C THR A 67 19.60 27.08 -6.37
N PRO A 68 20.60 26.51 -5.66
CA PRO A 68 21.36 25.36 -6.16
C PRO A 68 20.49 24.15 -6.53
N GLU A 69 19.40 23.94 -5.80
CA GLU A 69 18.47 22.82 -5.95
C GLU A 69 17.37 23.12 -6.99
N LEU A 70 16.99 24.38 -7.12
CA LEU A 70 15.85 24.82 -7.93
C LEU A 70 16.24 25.28 -9.35
N GLN A 71 17.49 25.69 -9.58
CA GLN A 71 17.92 26.30 -10.85
C GLN A 71 17.72 25.41 -12.09
N ASN A 72 17.73 24.09 -11.91
CA ASN A 72 17.54 23.12 -13.00
C ASN A 72 16.07 22.72 -13.21
N GLN A 73 15.15 23.33 -12.46
CA GLN A 73 13.72 23.01 -12.50
C GLN A 73 12.96 24.11 -13.25
N ASN A 74 12.40 23.76 -14.41
CA ASN A 74 11.69 24.71 -15.28
C ASN A 74 10.54 25.44 -14.57
N GLU A 75 9.88 24.78 -13.61
CA GLU A 75 8.76 25.34 -12.83
C GLU A 75 9.14 26.47 -11.86
N TRP A 76 10.45 26.70 -11.66
CA TRP A 76 11.02 27.76 -10.83
C TRP A 76 11.62 28.90 -11.65
N LYS A 77 11.75 28.76 -12.98
CA LYS A 77 12.39 29.75 -13.85
C LYS A 77 11.83 31.15 -13.64
N ASP A 78 10.51 31.29 -13.69
CA ASP A 78 9.84 32.58 -13.54
C ASP A 78 9.82 33.04 -12.08
N TRP A 79 10.07 32.16 -11.11
CA TRP A 79 10.09 32.49 -9.69
C TRP A 79 11.39 33.16 -9.25
N PHE A 80 12.50 33.03 -9.99
CA PHE A 80 13.76 33.69 -9.60
C PHE A 80 13.70 35.23 -9.64
N VAL A 81 12.73 35.79 -10.36
CA VAL A 81 12.47 37.25 -10.34
C VAL A 81 11.62 37.68 -9.13
N PHE A 82 11.01 36.73 -8.41
CA PHE A 82 10.08 36.98 -7.32
C PHE A 82 10.63 37.95 -6.26
N PRO A 83 11.88 37.86 -5.77
CA PRO A 83 12.40 38.77 -4.75
C PRO A 83 12.50 40.23 -5.17
N TYR A 84 12.47 40.50 -6.47
CA TYR A 84 12.68 41.84 -7.04
C TYR A 84 11.37 42.53 -7.43
N ILE A 85 10.23 41.86 -7.25
CA ILE A 85 8.90 42.41 -7.51
C ILE A 85 8.35 43.05 -6.24
N LYS A 86 7.68 44.20 -6.38
CA LYS A 86 7.03 44.90 -5.26
C LYS A 86 5.58 44.44 -5.03
N ASN A 87 4.80 44.37 -6.11
CA ASN A 87 3.40 43.94 -6.08
C ASN A 87 3.28 42.51 -6.63
N HIS A 88 3.50 41.51 -5.78
CA HIS A 88 3.50 40.11 -6.21
C HIS A 88 2.12 39.63 -6.68
N GLU A 89 1.04 40.11 -6.05
CA GLU A 89 -0.34 39.69 -6.35
C GLU A 89 -0.88 40.22 -7.69
N GLU A 90 -0.36 41.36 -8.17
CA GLU A 90 -0.74 41.95 -9.46
C GLU A 90 -0.01 41.28 -10.64
N ASN A 91 1.07 40.55 -10.37
CA ASN A 91 1.82 39.88 -11.42
C ASN A 91 1.07 38.62 -11.89
N PRO A 92 0.73 38.51 -13.19
CA PRO A 92 -0.02 37.36 -13.72
C PRO A 92 0.65 36.00 -13.47
N ALA A 93 1.98 35.96 -13.32
CA ALA A 93 2.72 34.73 -13.04
C ALA A 93 2.51 34.22 -11.60
N PHE A 94 2.14 35.10 -10.66
CA PHE A 94 2.03 34.76 -9.24
C PHE A 94 0.63 34.93 -8.65
N SER A 95 -0.23 35.75 -9.26
CA SER A 95 -1.56 36.11 -8.74
C SER A 95 -2.39 34.91 -8.28
N LEU A 96 -2.37 33.80 -9.01
CA LEU A 96 -3.06 32.56 -8.65
C LEU A 96 -2.66 32.04 -7.26
N PHE A 97 -1.38 32.11 -6.91
CA PHE A 97 -0.83 31.57 -5.66
C PHE A 97 -1.22 32.40 -4.44
N PHE A 98 -1.61 33.67 -4.65
CA PHE A 98 -2.15 34.55 -3.61
C PHE A 98 -3.63 34.28 -3.32
N THR A 99 -4.32 33.52 -4.18
CA THR A 99 -5.74 33.20 -3.94
C THR A 99 -5.90 32.22 -2.78
N LYS A 100 -6.89 32.48 -1.92
CA LYS A 100 -7.26 31.56 -0.83
C LYS A 100 -7.67 30.18 -1.38
N GLN A 101 -8.35 30.15 -2.52
CA GLN A 101 -8.77 28.91 -3.18
C GLN A 101 -7.57 28.01 -3.51
N TRP A 102 -6.47 28.57 -4.02
CA TRP A 102 -5.27 27.80 -4.31
C TRP A 102 -4.65 27.24 -3.03
N GLN A 103 -4.55 28.06 -1.98
CA GLN A 103 -4.00 27.65 -0.68
C GLN A 103 -4.82 26.52 -0.05
N ASP A 104 -6.15 26.67 0.00
CA ASP A 104 -7.05 25.67 0.57
C ASP A 104 -6.98 24.35 -0.24
N THR A 105 -6.96 24.45 -1.57
CA THR A 105 -6.81 23.27 -2.45
C THR A 105 -5.50 22.54 -2.18
N LEU A 106 -4.40 23.26 -2.02
CA LEU A 106 -3.09 22.68 -1.70
C LEU A 106 -3.14 21.95 -0.37
N LEU A 107 -3.72 22.55 0.66
CA LEU A 107 -3.78 21.94 2.00
C LEU A 107 -4.63 20.68 2.03
N VAL A 108 -5.79 20.70 1.38
CA VAL A 108 -6.64 19.50 1.23
C VAL A 108 -5.89 18.42 0.46
N SER A 109 -5.22 18.78 -0.63
CA SER A 109 -4.45 17.82 -1.45
C SER A 109 -3.31 17.19 -0.65
N LEU A 110 -2.56 18.00 0.09
CA LEU A 110 -1.46 17.53 0.93
C LEU A 110 -1.97 16.63 2.06
N HIS A 111 -3.06 17.03 2.73
CA HIS A 111 -3.67 16.23 3.78
C HIS A 111 -4.14 14.87 3.25
N ASN A 112 -4.89 14.86 2.15
CA ASN A 112 -5.39 13.63 1.56
C ASN A 112 -4.25 12.73 1.10
N PHE A 113 -3.23 13.31 0.46
CA PHE A 113 -2.05 12.56 0.04
C PHE A 113 -1.34 11.89 1.23
N LEU A 114 -1.05 12.65 2.29
CA LEU A 114 -0.41 12.10 3.49
C LEU A 114 -1.30 11.04 4.14
N ALA A 115 -2.60 11.31 4.31
CA ALA A 115 -3.54 10.36 4.90
C ALA A 115 -3.56 9.02 4.15
N THR A 116 -3.59 9.07 2.81
CA THR A 116 -3.51 7.87 1.97
C THR A 116 -2.20 7.12 2.20
N ILE A 117 -1.07 7.81 2.24
CA ILE A 117 0.23 7.14 2.50
C ILE A 117 0.25 6.50 3.88
N PHE A 118 -0.20 7.21 4.92
CA PHE A 118 -0.24 6.69 6.28
C PHE A 118 -1.13 5.44 6.41
N GLN A 119 -2.21 5.33 5.62
CA GLN A 119 -3.05 4.14 5.58
C GLN A 119 -2.38 2.94 4.92
N TYR A 120 -1.53 3.16 3.91
CA TYR A 120 -0.82 2.09 3.21
C TYR A 120 0.50 1.70 3.88
N MET A 121 0.96 2.47 4.87
CA MET A 121 2.14 2.09 5.62
C MET A 121 1.86 0.88 6.51
N PRO A 122 2.85 -0.03 6.65
CA PRO A 122 2.72 -1.13 7.59
C PRO A 122 2.52 -0.56 9.00
N THR A 123 1.47 -1.07 9.67
CA THR A 123 1.14 -0.68 11.04
C THR A 123 2.38 -0.83 11.92
N PRO A 124 2.78 0.21 12.68
CA PRO A 124 3.96 0.12 13.53
C PRO A 124 3.78 -1.04 14.52
N THR A 125 4.83 -1.84 14.70
CA THR A 125 4.81 -3.05 15.56
C THR A 125 4.33 -2.73 16.97
N LEU A 126 4.62 -1.53 17.48
CA LEU A 126 4.19 -1.07 18.80
C LEU A 126 2.67 -1.02 18.98
N MET A 127 1.90 -0.89 17.89
CA MET A 127 0.43 -0.87 17.95
C MET A 127 -0.15 -2.23 18.35
N HIS A 128 0.55 -3.32 18.04
CA HIS A 128 0.13 -4.67 18.42
C HIS A 128 0.62 -5.06 19.82
N PHE A 129 1.40 -4.22 20.51
CA PHE A 129 2.00 -4.59 21.80
C PHE A 129 0.94 -5.03 22.83
N GLU A 130 -0.17 -4.29 22.94
CA GLU A 130 -1.24 -4.61 23.88
C GLU A 130 -2.01 -5.88 23.46
N GLU A 131 -2.23 -6.07 22.17
CA GLU A 131 -2.86 -7.28 21.63
C GLU A 131 -1.97 -8.53 21.82
N ASP A 132 -0.68 -8.40 21.55
CA ASP A 132 0.32 -9.44 21.71
C ASP A 132 0.54 -9.78 23.19
N ALA A 133 0.60 -8.77 24.07
CA ALA A 133 0.67 -8.98 25.52
C ALA A 133 -0.57 -9.74 26.04
N ASN A 134 -1.76 -9.35 25.59
CA ASN A 134 -3.00 -10.05 25.95
C ASN A 134 -3.04 -11.48 25.42
N LYS A 135 -2.51 -11.71 24.21
CA LYS A 135 -2.40 -13.04 23.60
C LYS A 135 -1.42 -13.93 24.37
N ILE A 136 -0.26 -13.39 24.77
CA ILE A 136 0.73 -14.09 25.59
C ILE A 136 0.12 -14.49 26.94
N ASN A 137 -0.53 -13.56 27.66
CA ASN A 137 -1.19 -13.86 28.93
C ASN A 137 -2.23 -15.00 28.81
N LYS A 138 -3.06 -14.98 27.77
CA LYS A 138 -4.05 -16.05 27.52
C LYS A 138 -3.39 -17.39 27.22
N LEU A 139 -2.28 -17.39 26.50
CA LEU A 139 -1.52 -18.60 26.19
C LEU A 139 -0.85 -19.15 27.45
N GLU A 140 -0.28 -18.30 28.30
CA GLU A 140 0.33 -18.69 29.58
C GLU A 140 -0.70 -19.30 30.53
N GLN A 141 -1.87 -18.67 30.70
CA GLN A 141 -2.96 -19.23 31.52
C GLN A 141 -3.42 -20.60 31.02
N ARG A 142 -3.55 -20.79 29.69
CA ARG A 142 -3.87 -22.10 29.12
C ARG A 142 -2.77 -23.11 29.35
N ASN A 143 -1.51 -22.71 29.22
CA ASN A 143 -0.36 -23.58 29.44
C ASN A 143 -0.32 -24.06 30.90
N GLU A 144 -0.53 -23.16 31.85
CA GLU A 144 -0.62 -23.48 33.27
C GLU A 144 -1.80 -24.39 33.60
N SER A 145 -2.98 -24.12 33.03
CA SER A 145 -4.15 -25.00 33.18
C SER A 145 -3.88 -26.41 32.67
N LEU A 146 -3.23 -26.54 31.50
CA LEU A 146 -2.87 -27.84 30.93
C LEU A 146 -1.81 -28.55 31.79
N ARG A 147 -0.81 -27.84 32.29
CA ARG A 147 0.19 -28.39 33.22
C ARG A 147 -0.45 -28.89 34.50
N ASN A 148 -1.40 -28.16 35.07
CA ASN A 148 -2.14 -28.58 36.26
C ASN A 148 -2.98 -29.83 36.01
N ARG A 149 -3.68 -29.90 34.87
CA ARG A 149 -4.44 -31.10 34.47
C ARG A 149 -3.52 -32.31 34.24
N LEU A 150 -2.37 -32.10 33.62
CA LEU A 150 -1.37 -33.14 33.41
C LEU A 150 -0.83 -33.64 34.75
N ALA A 151 -0.51 -32.74 35.68
CA ALA A 151 -0.06 -33.10 37.03
C ALA A 151 -1.10 -33.94 37.77
N LEU A 152 -2.38 -33.56 37.74
CA LEU A 152 -3.47 -34.32 38.36
C LEU A 152 -3.68 -35.71 37.75
N LEU A 153 -3.45 -35.87 36.44
CA LEU A 153 -3.56 -37.16 35.76
C LEU A 153 -2.36 -38.06 36.05
N ILE A 154 -1.14 -37.48 36.14
CA ILE A 154 0.06 -38.22 36.53
C ILE A 154 -0.02 -38.68 37.99
N ASP A 155 -0.52 -37.82 38.88
CA ASP A 155 -0.67 -38.11 40.31
C ASP A 155 -1.76 -39.18 40.59
N ARG A 156 -2.77 -39.29 39.71
CA ARG A 156 -3.86 -40.29 39.85
C ARG A 156 -3.46 -41.74 39.53
N GLY A 157 -2.27 -42.00 38.98
CA GLY A 157 -1.83 -43.34 38.62
C GLY A 157 -2.77 -44.09 37.64
N PRO A 158 -2.42 -45.32 37.21
CA PRO A 158 -3.15 -46.04 36.14
C PRO A 158 -4.59 -46.49 36.48
N GLU A 159 -5.07 -46.28 37.71
CA GLU A 159 -6.29 -46.93 38.25
C GLU A 159 -7.45 -45.94 38.50
N ALA A 160 -7.40 -44.74 37.92
CA ALA A 160 -8.55 -43.85 37.96
C ALA A 160 -9.59 -44.30 36.93
N ASN A 161 -10.69 -44.92 37.40
CA ASN A 161 -11.92 -45.10 36.63
C ASN A 161 -12.34 -43.76 36.00
N VAL A 162 -11.99 -43.57 34.73
CA VAL A 162 -12.46 -42.46 33.91
C VAL A 162 -13.89 -42.79 33.57
N THR A 163 -14.86 -42.11 34.17
CA THR A 163 -16.22 -42.09 33.64
C THR A 163 -16.12 -41.51 32.23
N PRO A 164 -16.39 -42.28 31.16
CA PRO A 164 -16.26 -41.79 29.81
C PRO A 164 -17.22 -40.61 29.64
N CYS A 165 -16.71 -39.48 29.16
CA CYS A 165 -17.58 -38.44 28.63
C CYS A 165 -18.39 -39.08 27.49
N PRO A 166 -19.74 -38.98 27.48
CA PRO A 166 -20.53 -39.51 26.38
C PRO A 166 -20.26 -38.62 25.16
N VAL A 167 -19.25 -39.00 24.39
CA VAL A 167 -19.04 -38.46 23.05
C VAL A 167 -20.05 -39.17 22.18
N GLU A 168 -21.05 -38.42 21.71
CA GLU A 168 -22.00 -38.92 20.72
C GLU A 168 -21.18 -39.46 19.53
N PRO A 169 -21.43 -40.70 19.08
CA PRO A 169 -20.63 -41.31 18.04
C PRO A 169 -20.62 -40.38 16.83
N PRO A 170 -19.44 -40.05 16.26
CA PRO A 170 -19.39 -39.32 15.00
C PRO A 170 -20.31 -40.02 14.00
N PRO A 171 -21.20 -39.30 13.29
CA PRO A 171 -22.06 -39.91 12.30
C PRO A 171 -21.19 -40.77 11.39
N HIS A 172 -21.56 -42.05 11.28
CA HIS A 172 -20.83 -43.08 10.57
C HIS A 172 -20.19 -42.52 9.29
N LEU A 173 -18.86 -42.46 9.25
CA LEU A 173 -18.04 -42.15 8.06
C LEU A 173 -18.13 -43.26 6.99
N LEU A 174 -19.28 -43.91 6.88
CA LEU A 174 -19.44 -45.23 6.27
C LEU A 174 -20.34 -45.24 5.03
N ASP A 175 -20.69 -44.08 4.46
CA ASP A 175 -21.46 -44.03 3.21
C ASP A 175 -20.59 -43.80 1.97
N ASP A 176 -19.49 -43.05 2.06
CA ASP A 176 -18.77 -42.61 0.86
C ASP A 176 -18.08 -43.75 0.11
N PHE A 177 -17.52 -44.74 0.82
CA PHE A 177 -16.89 -45.92 0.19
C PHE A 177 -17.91 -46.97 -0.27
N TYR A 178 -19.11 -47.01 0.32
CA TYR A 178 -20.17 -47.94 -0.08
C TYR A 178 -20.83 -47.51 -1.39
N ILE A 179 -20.90 -46.21 -1.64
CA ILE A 179 -21.41 -45.63 -2.89
C ILE A 179 -20.46 -45.94 -4.07
N ILE A 180 -19.14 -45.84 -3.86
CA ILE A 180 -18.14 -46.09 -4.92
C ILE A 180 -18.16 -47.55 -5.40
N ALA A 181 -18.42 -48.50 -4.51
CA ALA A 181 -18.39 -49.92 -4.85
C ALA A 181 -19.65 -50.40 -5.61
N GLN A 182 -20.78 -49.68 -5.52
CA GLN A 182 -22.04 -50.09 -6.16
C GLN A 182 -22.21 -49.62 -7.61
N GLU A 183 -21.41 -48.65 -8.07
CA GLU A 183 -21.56 -48.08 -9.43
C GLU A 183 -20.91 -48.93 -10.55
N THR A 184 -20.56 -50.19 -10.30
CA THR A 184 -20.03 -51.11 -11.34
C THR A 184 -21.09 -51.93 -12.09
N ASN A 185 -22.38 -51.72 -11.83
CA ASN A 185 -23.44 -52.29 -12.67
C ASN A 185 -24.59 -51.28 -12.84
N ILE A 186 -24.51 -50.43 -13.87
CA ILE A 186 -25.61 -49.98 -14.74
C ILE A 186 -24.99 -49.07 -15.81
N VAL A 187 -25.12 -49.50 -17.07
CA VAL A 187 -24.75 -48.73 -18.26
C VAL A 187 -25.73 -47.55 -18.40
N ASP A 188 -25.20 -46.38 -18.79
CA ASP A 188 -25.89 -45.13 -19.14
C ASP A 188 -26.48 -44.26 -18.02
N SER A 189 -25.65 -43.47 -17.32
CA SER A 189 -26.02 -42.13 -16.79
C SER A 189 -24.85 -41.31 -16.20
N GLN A 190 -23.76 -41.12 -16.94
CA GLN A 190 -22.61 -40.31 -16.47
C GLN A 190 -22.91 -38.81 -16.23
N ALA A 191 -24.00 -38.26 -16.79
CA ALA A 191 -24.28 -36.82 -16.69
C ALA A 191 -25.00 -36.38 -15.40
N LYS A 192 -25.58 -37.31 -14.62
CA LYS A 192 -26.30 -37.00 -13.37
C LYS A 192 -25.41 -37.14 -12.13
N SER A 193 -24.45 -38.07 -12.14
CA SER A 193 -23.51 -38.33 -11.02
C SER A 193 -22.54 -37.16 -10.77
N LEU A 194 -22.02 -36.54 -11.85
CA LEU A 194 -21.11 -35.38 -11.75
C LEU A 194 -21.75 -34.12 -11.13
N LYS A 195 -23.08 -33.95 -11.25
CA LYS A 195 -23.79 -32.79 -10.68
C LYS A 195 -23.96 -32.88 -9.17
N SER A 196 -23.94 -34.09 -8.61
CA SER A 196 -23.99 -34.34 -7.16
C SER A 196 -22.65 -34.02 -6.50
N LEU A 197 -21.55 -34.48 -7.11
CA LEU A 197 -20.18 -34.26 -6.63
C LEU A 197 -19.78 -32.78 -6.59
N ILE A 198 -20.24 -31.98 -7.55
CA ILE A 198 -19.91 -30.54 -7.62
C ILE A 198 -20.66 -29.73 -6.54
N ARG A 199 -21.82 -30.20 -6.07
CA ARG A 199 -22.60 -29.48 -5.04
C ARG A 199 -21.95 -29.57 -3.64
N ASN A 200 -21.18 -30.62 -3.37
CA ASN A 200 -20.52 -30.82 -2.06
C ASN A 200 -19.15 -30.12 -1.91
N MET A 201 -18.62 -29.52 -2.98
CA MET A 201 -17.34 -28.79 -2.97
C MET A 201 -17.50 -27.29 -2.61
N GLY A 202 -18.71 -26.85 -2.28
CA GLY A 202 -19.04 -25.42 -2.06
C GLY A 202 -18.89 -24.92 -0.63
N THR A 203 -18.58 -25.77 0.34
CA THR A 203 -18.42 -25.35 1.74
C THR A 203 -17.19 -25.96 2.36
N SER A 204 -16.37 -25.10 2.96
CA SER A 204 -15.20 -25.37 3.82
C SER A 204 -13.90 -25.86 3.14
N SER A 205 -12.93 -24.96 3.17
CA SER A 205 -11.49 -25.18 3.35
C SER A 205 -10.76 -26.06 2.33
N SER A 206 -10.08 -25.41 1.38
CA SER A 206 -8.93 -25.99 0.70
C SER A 206 -7.76 -26.22 1.68
N PRO A 207 -7.00 -27.31 1.49
CA PRO A 207 -5.57 -27.25 1.66
C PRO A 207 -4.85 -27.47 0.32
N VAL A 208 -4.05 -26.46 0.01
CA VAL A 208 -2.69 -26.47 -0.56
C VAL A 208 -2.12 -27.76 -1.18
N LEU A 209 -1.40 -27.57 -2.31
CA LEU A 209 -0.03 -28.04 -2.62
C LEU A 209 0.10 -28.73 -4.01
N GLY A 210 1.05 -28.27 -4.84
CA GLY A 210 1.75 -29.17 -5.78
C GLY A 210 1.77 -28.81 -7.28
N ARG A 211 2.58 -27.81 -7.66
CA ARG A 211 3.71 -27.91 -8.61
C ARG A 211 3.59 -28.85 -9.84
N LYS A 212 3.73 -28.30 -11.08
CA LYS A 212 4.87 -28.51 -12.02
C LYS A 212 4.59 -27.93 -13.43
N GLU A 213 5.63 -27.33 -14.01
CA GLU A 213 5.76 -26.79 -15.36
C GLU A 213 5.65 -27.85 -16.48
N SER A 214 5.13 -27.47 -17.66
CA SER A 214 5.72 -27.91 -18.94
C SER A 214 5.26 -27.06 -20.13
N SER A 215 6.27 -26.47 -20.77
CA SER A 215 6.37 -25.99 -22.15
C SER A 215 5.55 -26.72 -23.22
N GLY A 216 4.98 -25.95 -24.16
CA GLY A 216 4.38 -26.47 -25.38
C GLY A 216 4.20 -25.41 -26.46
N ALA A 217 5.30 -25.02 -27.12
CA ALA A 217 5.27 -24.24 -28.34
C ALA A 217 4.74 -25.07 -29.52
N LYS A 218 3.85 -24.49 -30.36
CA LYS A 218 3.73 -24.85 -31.78
C LYS A 218 3.15 -23.71 -32.62
N LYS A 219 3.94 -23.37 -33.64
CA LYS A 219 3.76 -22.40 -34.74
C LYS A 219 2.39 -22.49 -35.42
N ARG A 220 1.89 -21.34 -35.87
CA ARG A 220 1.34 -21.18 -37.23
C ARG A 220 1.77 -19.83 -37.82
N LEU A 221 2.43 -19.93 -38.98
CA LEU A 221 2.69 -18.81 -39.88
C LEU A 221 1.38 -18.35 -40.51
N ASN A 222 1.22 -17.03 -40.69
CA ASN A 222 0.59 -16.53 -41.89
C ASN A 222 1.14 -15.14 -42.24
N SER A 223 1.68 -15.06 -43.45
CA SER A 223 2.23 -13.89 -44.10
C SER A 223 1.13 -13.12 -44.82
N THR A 224 1.06 -11.81 -44.63
CA THR A 224 0.52 -10.89 -45.64
C THR A 224 1.10 -9.49 -45.48
N SER A 225 1.94 -9.14 -46.47
CA SER A 225 2.08 -7.85 -47.13
C SER A 225 1.80 -6.54 -46.36
N ARG A 226 2.83 -5.68 -46.30
CA ARG A 226 2.70 -4.26 -46.71
C ARG A 226 4.06 -3.65 -47.04
N SER A 227 4.02 -2.90 -48.13
CA SER A 227 5.10 -2.27 -48.88
C SER A 227 5.73 -1.10 -48.12
N ALA A 228 7.06 -1.00 -48.12
CA ALA A 228 7.78 0.23 -47.79
C ALA A 228 8.82 0.47 -48.89
N LYS A 229 8.59 1.52 -49.68
CA LYS A 229 9.48 2.02 -50.72
C LYS A 229 10.73 2.63 -50.09
N SER A 230 11.87 2.31 -50.68
CA SER A 230 13.14 3.00 -50.53
C SER A 230 13.12 4.37 -51.22
N SER A 231 13.78 5.36 -50.61
CA SER A 231 14.55 6.36 -51.34
C SER A 231 15.54 7.04 -50.39
N HIS A 232 16.79 6.57 -50.44
CA HIS A 232 17.96 7.39 -50.17
C HIS A 232 18.22 8.27 -51.40
N PHE A 233 18.50 9.55 -51.21
CA PHE A 233 19.43 10.29 -52.08
C PHE A 233 20.07 11.44 -51.30
N TYR A 234 21.38 11.58 -51.50
CA TYR A 234 22.28 12.61 -50.97
C TYR A 234 22.43 13.78 -51.97
N ASP A 235 22.95 14.90 -51.44
CA ASP A 235 23.70 16.00 -52.10
C ASP A 235 22.99 16.94 -53.09
N ALA A 236 22.81 18.19 -52.66
CA ALA A 236 23.57 19.38 -53.07
C ALA A 236 22.98 20.65 -52.41
#